data_AF-A0A126QJQ4-F1
#
_entry.id   AF-A0A126QJQ4-F1
#
_cell.length_a   1.000
_cell.length_b   1.000
_cell.length_c   1.000
_cell.angle_alpha   90.00
_cell.angle_beta   90.00
_cell.angle_gamma   90.00
#
_symmetry.space_group_name_H-M   'P 1'
#
loop_
_entity.id
_entity.type
_entity.pdbx_description
1 polymer ?
#
loop_
_entity_poly.entity_id
_entity_poly.type
_entity_poly.pdbx_seq_one_letter_code
_entity_poly.pdbx_strand_id
1 'polypeptide(L)'
;MGMFSDLWDGIKTIGSAVKKVVKKVYEIISDERTVIVYDRLKRVMDDCSGDPNSDACAPDFVNLPSVDMESRLSEHDERIEKNAKSIRESYQLLAVQSEINRMRLSAEIIDSSMRNVKIHASSLSTHYQNMRNINGLVNDGNAMRYALKKLMSVVNYNANLIANGGNNPMKIEGVDIDKKDGAVSIVAAFDAFDRTRELLTDEVVSLCNLSEAHLQDIKKLKRDVSGLKGEIKHKTIQFLENMVEPKFKDVHRAARELQSEVAQLPAGVREPDGKFVFENNQIKMYVPGDNS
;
A
#
# COMPACT_ATOMS: atom_id res chain seq x y z
N MET A 1 -40.84 -7.42 4.07
CA MET A 1 -39.47 -7.54 4.62
C MET A 1 -38.63 -6.50 3.91
N GLY A 2 -37.79 -5.75 4.63
CA GLY A 2 -37.35 -4.42 4.18
C GLY A 2 -35.96 -4.43 3.55
N MET A 3 -35.77 -3.54 2.57
CA MET A 3 -34.54 -3.11 1.89
C MET A 3 -33.20 -3.39 2.61
N PHE A 4 -33.16 -3.23 3.94
CA PHE A 4 -31.96 -3.38 4.76
C PHE A 4 -31.56 -4.79 5.17
N SER A 5 -32.48 -5.75 5.34
CA SER A 5 -32.06 -7.13 5.65
C SER A 5 -31.23 -7.71 4.51
N ASP A 6 -31.63 -7.39 3.29
CA ASP A 6 -31.10 -8.00 2.10
C ASP A 6 -29.82 -7.27 1.62
N LEU A 7 -29.72 -5.95 1.82
CA LEU A 7 -28.48 -5.17 1.61
C LEU A 7 -27.38 -5.58 2.61
N TRP A 8 -27.76 -5.90 3.85
CA TRP A 8 -26.83 -6.43 4.85
C TRP A 8 -26.37 -7.85 4.54
N ASP A 9 -27.22 -8.69 3.96
CA ASP A 9 -26.82 -10.04 3.53
C ASP A 9 -25.76 -9.99 2.42
N GLY A 10 -25.82 -8.99 1.52
CA GLY A 10 -24.74 -8.66 0.58
C GLY A 10 -23.48 -8.07 1.24
N ILE A 11 -23.59 -7.38 2.38
CA ILE A 11 -22.44 -6.85 3.12
C ILE A 11 -21.76 -7.92 4.00
N LYS A 12 -22.47 -8.96 4.44
CA LYS A 12 -21.88 -10.06 5.24
C LYS A 12 -20.77 -10.79 4.48
N THR A 13 -20.89 -10.94 3.17
CA THR A 13 -19.86 -11.57 2.31
C THR A 13 -18.60 -10.70 2.19
N ILE A 14 -18.71 -9.37 2.36
CA ILE A 14 -17.58 -8.43 2.38
C ILE A 14 -16.66 -8.70 3.59
N GLY A 15 -17.21 -9.10 4.73
CA GLY A 15 -16.44 -9.26 5.97
C GLY A 15 -15.31 -10.28 5.89
N SER A 16 -15.54 -11.42 5.22
CA SER A 16 -14.50 -12.44 5.01
C SER A 16 -13.40 -11.93 4.06
N ALA A 17 -13.79 -11.22 3.00
CA ALA A 17 -12.85 -10.66 2.02
C ALA A 17 -11.97 -9.57 2.66
N VAL A 18 -12.57 -8.64 3.40
CA VAL A 18 -11.84 -7.60 4.15
C VAL A 18 -10.88 -8.22 5.16
N LYS A 19 -11.33 -9.22 5.93
CA LYS A 19 -10.46 -9.91 6.89
C LYS A 19 -9.28 -10.59 6.20
N LYS A 20 -9.50 -11.20 5.03
CA LYS A 20 -8.46 -11.85 4.23
C LYS A 20 -7.44 -10.83 3.72
N VAL A 21 -7.89 -9.72 3.13
CA VAL A 21 -7.03 -8.61 2.67
C VAL A 21 -6.21 -8.05 3.83
N VAL A 22 -6.85 -7.68 4.94
CA VAL A 22 -6.15 -7.11 6.11
C VAL A 22 -5.12 -8.11 6.64
N LYS A 23 -5.51 -9.36 6.87
CA LYS A 23 -4.56 -10.39 7.34
C LYS A 23 -3.36 -10.51 6.41
N LYS A 24 -3.62 -10.58 5.10
CA LYS A 24 -2.59 -10.69 4.07
C LYS A 24 -1.64 -9.50 4.07
N VAL A 25 -2.14 -8.27 4.19
CA VAL A 25 -1.34 -7.04 4.34
C VAL A 25 -0.38 -7.13 5.53
N TYR A 26 -0.87 -7.59 6.69
CA TYR A 26 -0.04 -7.71 7.89
C TYR A 26 0.96 -8.88 7.82
N GLU A 27 0.63 -9.97 7.12
CA GLU A 27 1.55 -11.09 6.90
C GLU A 27 2.69 -10.74 5.93
N ILE A 28 2.38 -9.89 4.95
CA ILE A 28 3.26 -9.61 3.81
C ILE A 28 4.19 -8.43 4.06
N ILE A 29 3.68 -7.36 4.67
CA ILE A 29 4.44 -6.13 4.85
C ILE A 29 5.40 -6.35 6.02
N SER A 30 6.64 -6.71 5.68
CA SER A 30 7.73 -6.94 6.61
C SER A 30 7.95 -5.73 7.53
N ASP A 31 8.22 -5.99 8.82
CA ASP A 31 8.59 -4.93 9.77
C ASP A 31 9.99 -4.36 9.48
N GLU A 32 10.90 -5.15 8.88
CA GLU A 32 12.24 -4.65 8.52
C GLU A 32 12.18 -3.82 7.23
N ARG A 33 12.39 -2.51 7.41
CA ARG A 33 12.47 -1.48 6.36
C ARG A 33 13.50 -1.83 5.29
N THR A 34 13.09 -1.78 4.02
CA THR A 34 13.97 -2.07 2.88
C THR A 34 15.14 -1.09 2.76
N VAL A 35 14.98 0.15 3.23
CA VAL A 35 16.06 1.16 3.31
C VAL A 35 17.27 0.66 4.10
N ILE A 36 17.07 -0.13 5.16
CA ILE A 36 18.15 -0.65 6.03
C ILE A 36 19.10 -1.54 5.22
N VAL A 37 18.60 -2.26 4.21
CA VAL A 37 19.42 -3.13 3.36
C VAL A 37 20.39 -2.29 2.53
N TYR A 38 19.95 -1.13 2.03
CA TYR A 38 20.81 -0.18 1.31
C TYR A 38 21.79 0.56 2.23
N ASP A 39 21.40 0.87 3.47
CA ASP A 39 22.34 1.43 4.45
C ASP A 39 23.48 0.47 4.77
N ARG A 40 23.21 -0.84 4.80
CA ARG A 40 24.24 -1.87 4.94
C ARG A 40 25.11 -1.98 3.69
N LEU A 41 24.54 -1.92 2.49
CA LEU A 41 25.29 -1.92 1.24
C LEU A 41 26.26 -0.74 1.15
N LYS A 42 25.82 0.45 1.57
CA LYS A 42 26.66 1.64 1.58
C LYS A 42 27.90 1.47 2.46
N ARG A 43 27.74 0.91 3.67
CA ARG A 43 28.87 0.60 4.56
C ARG A 43 29.87 -0.37 3.92
N VAL A 44 29.38 -1.44 3.27
CA VAL A 44 30.24 -2.40 2.56
C VAL A 44 31.09 -1.72 1.49
N MET A 45 30.52 -0.73 0.80
CA MET A 45 31.28 0.05 -0.19
C MET A 45 32.29 0.99 0.44
N ASP A 46 31.87 1.74 1.47
CA ASP A 46 32.72 2.70 2.18
C ASP A 46 33.96 1.98 2.77
N ASP A 47 33.76 0.81 3.40
CA ASP A 47 34.82 -0.03 3.98
C ASP A 47 35.83 -0.55 2.94
N CYS A 48 35.41 -0.70 1.68
CA CYS A 48 36.28 -1.20 0.60
C CYS A 48 36.95 -0.07 -0.19
N SER A 49 36.47 1.17 -0.07
CA SER A 49 36.93 2.33 -0.82
C SER A 49 38.05 3.13 -0.12
N GLY A 50 38.90 2.45 0.67
CA GLY A 50 39.93 3.02 1.56
C GLY A 50 40.52 4.38 1.13
N ASP A 51 40.69 5.26 2.12
CA ASP A 51 41.07 6.68 1.97
C ASP A 51 42.15 6.90 0.89
N PRO A 52 41.85 7.62 -0.22
CA PRO A 52 42.78 7.80 -1.33
C PRO A 52 44.05 8.61 -0.98
N ASN A 53 44.17 9.12 0.25
CA ASN A 53 45.14 10.14 0.64
C ASN A 53 46.34 9.66 1.47
N SER A 54 46.60 8.36 1.62
CA SER A 54 47.68 7.93 2.53
C SER A 54 49.11 8.12 2.01
N ASP A 55 49.35 8.52 0.75
CA ASP A 55 50.73 8.65 0.20
C ASP A 55 50.92 9.78 -0.82
N ALA A 56 50.28 10.93 -0.63
CA ALA A 56 50.59 12.12 -1.42
C ALA A 56 51.86 12.81 -0.89
N CYS A 57 53.02 12.16 -1.04
CA CYS A 57 54.31 12.83 -0.86
C CYS A 57 54.53 13.77 -2.06
N ALA A 58 54.48 15.08 -1.80
CA ALA A 58 54.76 16.10 -2.80
C ALA A 58 56.20 15.90 -3.34
N PRO A 59 56.44 16.00 -4.66
CA PRO A 59 57.78 15.85 -5.19
C PRO A 59 58.67 16.98 -4.64
N ASP A 60 59.80 16.60 -4.04
CA ASP A 60 60.78 17.55 -3.53
C ASP A 60 61.63 18.06 -4.71
N PHE A 61 61.38 19.30 -5.13
CA PHE A 61 62.00 19.89 -6.33
C PHE A 61 63.36 20.54 -6.05
N VAL A 62 63.84 20.55 -4.80
CA VAL A 62 64.85 21.55 -4.38
C VAL A 62 66.30 21.07 -4.44
N ASN A 63 66.60 19.80 -4.72
CA ASN A 63 67.99 19.38 -4.93
C ASN A 63 68.10 18.16 -5.83
N LEU A 64 68.78 18.25 -6.98
CA LEU A 64 69.66 17.21 -7.58
C LEU A 64 70.20 17.66 -8.97
N PRO A 65 71.42 17.23 -9.35
CA PRO A 65 72.14 17.70 -10.54
C PRO A 65 71.56 17.15 -11.85
N SER A 66 71.95 17.78 -12.97
CA SER A 66 71.45 17.58 -14.34
C SER A 66 71.84 16.23 -14.99
N VAL A 67 71.53 15.12 -14.35
CA VAL A 67 71.66 13.79 -14.95
C VAL A 67 70.26 13.22 -15.20
N ASP A 68 70.00 13.04 -16.49
CA ASP A 68 68.92 12.27 -17.11
C ASP A 68 67.49 12.82 -17.00
N MET A 69 67.23 13.90 -17.76
CA MET A 69 65.87 14.42 -17.96
C MET A 69 64.94 13.41 -18.65
N GLU A 70 65.47 12.48 -19.46
CA GLU A 70 64.65 11.48 -20.16
C GLU A 70 64.04 10.45 -19.20
N SER A 71 64.79 9.92 -18.22
CA SER A 71 64.19 9.03 -17.22
C SER A 71 63.19 9.75 -16.32
N ARG A 72 63.45 11.01 -15.95
CA ARG A 72 62.48 11.82 -15.17
C ARG A 72 61.20 12.11 -15.95
N LEU A 73 61.29 12.36 -17.26
CA LEU A 73 60.14 12.51 -18.15
C LEU A 73 59.35 11.20 -18.24
N SER A 74 60.04 10.07 -18.43
CA SER A 74 59.41 8.74 -18.46
C SER A 74 58.70 8.39 -17.15
N GLU A 75 59.31 8.67 -16.00
CA GLU A 75 58.68 8.50 -14.68
C GLU A 75 57.46 9.40 -14.51
N HIS A 76 57.51 10.63 -15.03
CA HIS A 76 56.38 11.55 -15.00
C HIS A 76 55.22 11.07 -15.89
N ASP A 77 55.51 10.56 -17.09
CA ASP A 77 54.52 10.02 -18.00
C ASP A 77 53.84 8.76 -17.42
N GLU A 78 54.61 7.86 -16.80
CA GLU A 78 54.07 6.71 -16.08
C GLU A 78 53.17 7.14 -14.91
N ARG A 79 53.55 8.18 -14.16
CA ARG A 79 52.72 8.75 -13.08
C ARG A 79 51.45 9.39 -13.63
N ILE A 80 51.50 10.10 -14.76
CA ILE A 80 50.32 10.69 -15.42
C ILE A 80 49.36 9.59 -15.86
N GLU A 81 49.86 8.53 -16.49
CA GLU A 81 49.02 7.42 -16.93
C GLU A 81 48.38 6.67 -15.74
N LYS A 82 49.16 6.43 -14.68
CA LYS A 82 48.67 5.84 -13.43
C LYS A 82 47.59 6.72 -12.78
N ASN A 83 47.81 8.03 -12.73
CA ASN A 83 46.84 8.98 -12.18
C ASN A 83 45.58 9.06 -13.05
N ALA A 84 45.69 9.08 -14.38
CA ALA A 84 44.54 9.09 -15.29
C ALA A 84 43.69 7.82 -15.14
N LYS A 85 44.34 6.66 -14.95
CA LYS A 85 43.65 5.40 -14.66
C LYS A 85 42.95 5.44 -13.30
N SER A 86 43.61 5.94 -12.26
CA SER A 86 43.04 6.11 -10.91
C SER A 86 41.81 7.03 -10.94
N ILE A 87 41.92 8.19 -11.59
CA ILE A 87 40.82 9.15 -11.75
C ILE A 87 39.61 8.51 -12.43
N ARG A 88 39.83 7.73 -13.51
CA ARG A 88 38.75 7.02 -14.20
C ARG A 88 38.06 6.00 -13.29
N GLU A 89 38.83 5.26 -12.50
CA GLU A 89 38.30 4.29 -11.54
C GLU A 89 37.51 4.98 -10.40
N SER A 90 37.98 6.14 -9.91
CA SER A 90 37.23 6.98 -8.95
C SER A 90 35.92 7.51 -9.51
N TYR A 91 35.89 7.98 -10.77
CA TYR A 91 34.66 8.45 -11.41
C TYR A 91 33.63 7.31 -11.56
N GLN A 92 34.08 6.11 -11.92
CA GLN A 92 33.21 4.93 -11.98
C GLN A 92 32.63 4.58 -10.61
N LEU A 93 33.44 4.63 -9.55
CA LEU A 93 32.99 4.38 -8.19
C LEU A 93 31.95 5.42 -7.73
N LEU A 94 32.19 6.71 -7.98
CA LEU A 94 31.25 7.79 -7.65
C LEU A 94 29.92 7.63 -8.38
N ALA A 95 29.94 7.22 -9.65
CA ALA A 95 28.72 6.95 -10.40
C ALA A 95 27.89 5.82 -9.77
N VAL A 96 28.55 4.72 -9.37
CA VAL A 96 27.90 3.59 -8.68
C VAL A 96 27.35 4.01 -7.31
N GLN A 97 28.10 4.79 -6.53
CA GLN A 97 27.64 5.31 -5.24
C GLN A 97 26.41 6.24 -5.40
N SER A 98 26.41 7.08 -6.44
CA SER A 98 25.27 7.93 -6.77
C SER A 98 24.03 7.10 -7.10
N GLU A 99 24.17 6.04 -7.90
CA GLU A 99 23.07 5.15 -8.26
C GLU A 99 22.54 4.38 -7.02
N ILE A 100 23.41 3.94 -6.12
CA ILE A 100 22.99 3.29 -4.87
C ILE A 100 22.22 4.25 -3.97
N ASN A 101 22.61 5.51 -3.89
CA ASN A 101 21.85 6.52 -3.15
C ASN A 101 20.47 6.76 -3.80
N ARG A 102 20.38 6.82 -5.14
CA ARG A 102 19.09 6.88 -5.86
C ARG A 102 18.22 5.68 -5.53
N MET A 103 18.79 4.48 -5.53
CA MET A 103 18.07 3.24 -5.22
C MET A 103 17.62 3.20 -3.76
N ARG A 104 18.43 3.69 -2.82
CA ARG A 104 18.02 3.85 -1.42
C ARG A 104 16.78 4.73 -1.29
N LEU A 105 16.72 5.86 -2.00
CA LEU A 105 15.54 6.74 -2.00
C LEU A 105 14.32 6.03 -2.61
N SER A 106 14.50 5.25 -3.67
CA SER A 106 13.44 4.41 -4.24
C SER A 106 12.93 3.36 -3.25
N ALA A 107 13.82 2.73 -2.48
CA ALA A 107 13.44 1.81 -1.40
C ALA A 107 12.63 2.53 -0.29
N GLU A 108 12.98 3.77 0.04
CA GLU A 108 12.23 4.57 1.01
C GLU A 108 10.79 4.88 0.53
N ILE A 109 10.63 5.15 -0.77
CA ILE A 109 9.31 5.31 -1.39
C ILE A 109 8.51 4.00 -1.30
N ILE A 110 9.14 2.85 -1.53
CA ILE A 110 8.51 1.52 -1.38
C ILE A 110 8.09 1.28 0.08
N ASP A 111 8.95 1.57 1.06
CA ASP A 111 8.62 1.46 2.49
C ASP A 111 7.48 2.41 2.89
N SER A 112 7.39 3.60 2.27
CA SER A 112 6.27 4.53 2.46
C SER A 112 4.97 3.99 1.85
N SER A 113 5.04 3.48 0.63
CA SER A 113 3.90 2.87 -0.08
C SER A 113 3.33 1.67 0.70
N MET A 114 4.19 0.80 1.24
CA MET A 114 3.76 -0.28 2.12
C MET A 114 3.03 0.22 3.37
N ARG A 115 3.51 1.29 4.00
CA ARG A 115 2.84 1.87 5.17
C ARG A 115 1.46 2.41 4.80
N ASN A 116 1.32 3.06 3.66
CA ASN A 116 0.02 3.56 3.18
C ASN A 116 -0.96 2.41 2.94
N VAL A 117 -0.53 1.34 2.26
CA VAL A 117 -1.33 0.12 2.07
C VAL A 117 -1.78 -0.45 3.42
N LYS A 118 -0.90 -0.48 4.43
CA LYS A 118 -1.25 -0.93 5.79
C LYS A 118 -2.29 -0.04 6.46
N ILE A 119 -2.14 1.29 6.33
CA ILE A 119 -3.09 2.27 6.86
C ILE A 119 -4.46 2.11 6.19
N HIS A 120 -4.51 2.06 4.85
CA HIS A 120 -5.78 1.95 4.14
C HIS A 120 -6.46 0.59 4.30
N ALA A 121 -5.71 -0.51 4.46
CA ALA A 121 -6.29 -1.78 4.86
C ALA A 121 -6.92 -1.71 6.27
N SER A 122 -6.27 -1.03 7.22
CA SER A 122 -6.83 -0.79 8.56
C SER A 122 -8.09 0.09 8.50
N SER A 123 -8.06 1.16 7.69
CA SER A 123 -9.23 2.02 7.45
C SER A 123 -10.38 1.22 6.83
N LEU A 124 -10.10 0.34 5.86
CA LEU A 124 -11.09 -0.53 5.25
C LEU A 124 -11.79 -1.42 6.28
N SER A 125 -11.02 -2.01 7.21
CA SER A 125 -11.56 -2.78 8.34
C SER A 125 -12.47 -1.93 9.24
N THR A 126 -12.04 -0.70 9.53
CA THR A 126 -12.81 0.26 10.36
C THR A 126 -14.11 0.66 9.67
N HIS A 127 -14.09 0.96 8.37
CA HIS A 127 -15.28 1.28 7.59
C HIS A 127 -16.26 0.10 7.54
N TYR A 128 -15.75 -1.12 7.40
CA TYR A 128 -16.58 -2.33 7.51
C TYR A 128 -17.24 -2.48 8.89
N GLN A 129 -16.50 -2.26 9.98
CA GLN A 129 -17.07 -2.27 11.33
C GLN A 129 -18.13 -1.18 11.53
N ASN A 130 -17.90 0.02 10.98
CA ASN A 130 -18.88 1.10 11.02
C ASN A 130 -20.17 0.73 10.27
N MET A 131 -20.07 0.15 9.08
CA MET A 131 -21.24 -0.37 8.35
C MET A 131 -22.00 -1.40 9.20
N ARG A 132 -21.29 -2.32 9.86
CA ARG A 132 -21.89 -3.31 10.77
C ARG A 132 -22.63 -2.66 11.94
N ASN A 133 -22.01 -1.68 12.58
CA ASN A 133 -22.58 -1.00 13.74
C ASN A 133 -23.82 -0.18 13.35
N ILE A 134 -23.77 0.56 12.23
CA ILE A 134 -24.91 1.32 11.72
C ILE A 134 -26.08 0.37 11.39
N ASN A 135 -25.80 -0.79 10.79
CA ASN A 135 -26.84 -1.77 10.53
C ASN A 135 -27.47 -2.32 11.83
N GLY A 136 -26.65 -2.56 12.86
CA GLY A 136 -27.15 -2.91 14.20
C GLY A 136 -28.12 -1.85 14.75
N LEU A 137 -27.72 -0.58 14.70
CA LEU A 137 -28.56 0.55 15.15
C LEU A 137 -29.86 0.68 14.36
N VAL A 138 -29.83 0.45 13.04
CA VAL A 138 -31.04 0.47 12.20
C VAL A 138 -32.00 -0.66 12.61
N ASN A 139 -31.48 -1.84 12.93
CA ASN A 139 -32.30 -2.94 13.42
C ASN A 139 -32.93 -2.64 14.79
N ASP A 140 -32.16 -2.06 15.71
CA ASP A 140 -32.65 -1.65 17.03
C ASP A 140 -33.74 -0.57 16.91
N GLY A 141 -33.53 0.44 16.06
CA GLY A 141 -34.53 1.46 15.76
C GLY A 141 -35.81 0.90 15.15
N ASN A 142 -35.68 -0.09 14.25
CA ASN A 142 -36.83 -0.80 13.69
C ASN A 142 -37.59 -1.62 14.74
N ALA A 143 -36.88 -2.27 15.67
CA ALA A 143 -37.49 -2.98 16.79
C ALA A 143 -38.25 -2.03 17.73
N MET A 144 -37.67 -0.88 18.05
CA MET A 144 -38.35 0.18 18.82
C MET A 144 -39.60 0.69 18.11
N ARG A 145 -39.53 0.93 16.79
CA ARG A 145 -40.68 1.36 15.99
C ARG A 145 -41.82 0.33 16.05
N TYR A 146 -41.50 -0.96 15.94
CA TYR A 146 -42.50 -2.03 16.07
C TYR A 146 -43.12 -2.07 17.47
N ALA A 147 -42.30 -1.94 18.52
CA ALA A 147 -42.79 -1.90 19.90
C ALA A 147 -43.72 -0.69 20.13
N LEU A 148 -43.36 0.49 19.63
CA LEU A 148 -44.20 1.70 19.65
C LEU A 148 -45.54 1.48 18.93
N LYS A 149 -45.53 0.86 17.73
CA LYS A 149 -46.77 0.50 17.02
C LYS A 149 -47.67 -0.40 17.87
N LYS A 150 -47.08 -1.41 18.53
CA LYS A 150 -47.82 -2.32 19.41
C LYS A 150 -48.42 -1.58 20.61
N LEU A 151 -47.66 -0.70 21.25
CA LEU A 151 -48.15 0.13 22.36
C LEU A 151 -49.27 1.06 21.90
N MET A 152 -49.12 1.75 20.77
CA MET A 152 -50.15 2.62 20.20
C MET A 152 -51.43 1.83 19.89
N SER A 153 -51.31 0.61 19.34
CA SER A 153 -52.47 -0.26 19.11
C SER A 153 -53.19 -0.64 20.40
N VAL A 154 -52.45 -0.92 21.48
CA VAL A 154 -53.03 -1.23 22.80
C VAL A 154 -53.72 -0.01 23.40
N VAL A 155 -53.07 1.16 23.34
CA VAL A 155 -53.67 2.42 23.81
C VAL A 155 -54.94 2.73 23.02
N ASN A 156 -54.91 2.58 21.69
CA ASN A 156 -56.07 2.80 20.83
C ASN A 156 -57.21 1.81 21.15
N TYR A 157 -56.90 0.54 21.35
CA TYR A 157 -57.87 -0.48 21.75
C TYR A 157 -58.54 -0.12 23.10
N ASN A 158 -57.75 0.26 24.09
CA ASN A 158 -58.25 0.64 25.41
C ASN A 158 -59.07 1.95 25.36
N ALA A 159 -58.63 2.95 24.59
CA ALA A 159 -59.36 4.19 24.41
C ALA A 159 -60.73 3.95 23.75
N ASN A 160 -60.79 3.08 22.73
CA ASN A 160 -62.04 2.71 22.07
C ASN A 160 -62.98 1.90 22.99
N LEU A 161 -62.46 1.01 23.83
CA LEU A 161 -63.25 0.28 24.84
C LEU A 161 -63.92 1.24 25.83
N ILE A 162 -63.19 2.26 26.30
CA ILE A 162 -63.67 3.26 27.26
C ILE A 162 -64.69 4.20 26.59
N ALA A 163 -64.44 4.63 25.35
CA ALA A 163 -65.27 5.61 24.65
C ALA A 163 -66.60 5.02 24.12
N ASN A 164 -66.62 3.76 23.67
CA ASN A 164 -67.77 3.19 22.94
C ASN A 164 -68.53 2.07 23.68
N GLY A 165 -68.30 1.89 24.98
CA GLY A 165 -69.06 0.92 25.79
C GLY A 165 -69.00 -0.54 25.28
N GLY A 166 -67.97 -0.90 24.51
CA GLY A 166 -67.74 -2.26 24.04
C GLY A 166 -68.15 -2.59 22.59
N ASN A 167 -68.63 -1.64 21.78
CA ASN A 167 -68.97 -1.93 20.37
C ASN A 167 -67.91 -1.47 19.35
N ASN A 168 -67.60 -2.41 18.44
CA ASN A 168 -66.55 -2.52 17.43
C ASN A 168 -65.52 -1.38 17.26
N PRO A 169 -64.21 -1.66 17.46
CA PRO A 169 -63.15 -0.67 17.30
C PRO A 169 -62.94 -0.28 15.83
N MET A 170 -62.84 1.02 15.56
CA MET A 170 -62.41 1.56 14.27
C MET A 170 -60.88 1.66 14.20
N LYS A 171 -60.31 1.28 13.04
CA LYS A 171 -58.91 1.53 12.71
C LYS A 171 -58.68 3.04 12.52
N ILE A 172 -57.52 3.53 12.97
CA ILE A 172 -57.05 4.89 12.68
C ILE A 172 -56.14 4.83 11.46
N GLU A 173 -56.55 5.49 10.38
CA GLU A 173 -55.78 5.62 9.15
C GLU A 173 -54.57 6.55 9.36
N GLY A 174 -53.38 6.17 8.88
CA GLY A 174 -52.14 6.94 9.07
C GLY A 174 -51.27 6.55 10.28
N VAL A 175 -51.71 5.62 11.15
CA VAL A 175 -50.83 4.96 12.16
C VAL A 175 -50.02 3.82 11.52
N ASP A 176 -50.55 3.23 10.44
CA ASP A 176 -49.81 2.37 9.52
C ASP A 176 -49.02 3.23 8.51
N ILE A 177 -47.95 3.85 8.98
CA ILE A 177 -46.98 4.51 8.10
C ILE A 177 -46.04 3.43 7.54
N ASP A 178 -45.91 3.39 6.22
CA ASP A 178 -44.92 2.58 5.51
C ASP A 178 -43.50 2.86 6.03
N LYS A 179 -42.64 1.85 5.88
CA LYS A 179 -41.21 1.99 6.18
C LYS A 179 -40.63 3.10 5.29
N LYS A 180 -40.49 4.31 5.83
CA LYS A 180 -39.51 5.26 5.31
C LYS A 180 -38.16 4.90 5.90
N ASP A 181 -37.32 4.39 5.02
CA ASP A 181 -35.98 3.91 5.30
C ASP A 181 -35.05 5.08 5.62
N GLY A 182 -34.21 4.90 6.65
CA GLY A 182 -33.11 5.79 7.00
C GLY A 182 -32.02 5.72 5.92
N ALA A 183 -32.27 6.33 4.78
CA ALA A 183 -31.57 6.08 3.52
C ALA A 183 -30.17 6.72 3.41
N VAL A 184 -29.80 7.65 4.29
CA VAL A 184 -28.58 8.47 4.09
C VAL A 184 -27.34 7.87 4.79
N SER A 185 -27.50 7.22 5.94
CA SER A 185 -26.35 6.84 6.78
C SER A 185 -25.61 5.58 6.32
N ILE A 186 -26.33 4.53 5.86
CA ILE A 186 -25.70 3.28 5.38
C ILE A 186 -25.05 3.49 4.01
N VAL A 187 -25.72 4.21 3.10
CA VAL A 187 -25.18 4.50 1.76
C VAL A 187 -23.91 5.33 1.86
N ALA A 188 -23.85 6.32 2.76
CA ALA A 188 -22.63 7.10 3.01
C ALA A 188 -21.52 6.25 3.65
N ALA A 189 -21.86 5.33 4.56
CA ALA A 189 -20.88 4.42 5.16
C ALA A 189 -20.31 3.42 4.13
N PHE A 190 -21.16 2.93 3.22
CA PHE A 190 -20.74 2.11 2.10
C PHE A 190 -19.91 2.90 1.09
N ASP A 191 -20.25 4.15 0.79
CA ASP A 191 -19.44 5.03 -0.08
C ASP A 191 -18.02 5.23 0.49
N ALA A 192 -17.89 5.46 1.80
CA ALA A 192 -16.58 5.58 2.44
C ALA A 192 -15.76 4.29 2.36
N PHE A 193 -16.43 3.13 2.55
CA PHE A 193 -15.80 1.83 2.36
C PHE A 193 -15.33 1.62 0.93
N ASP A 194 -16.19 1.89 -0.05
CA ASP A 194 -15.96 1.66 -1.47
C ASP A 194 -14.85 2.58 -2.02
N ARG A 195 -14.80 3.84 -1.59
CA ARG A 195 -13.67 4.75 -1.90
C ARG A 195 -12.36 4.28 -1.30
N THR A 196 -12.38 3.73 -0.08
CA THR A 196 -11.17 3.18 0.55
C THR A 196 -10.70 1.91 -0.17
N ARG A 197 -11.63 1.09 -0.66
CA ARG A 197 -11.35 -0.07 -1.53
C ARG A 197 -10.65 0.37 -2.82
N GLU A 198 -11.15 1.39 -3.49
CA GLU A 198 -10.55 1.96 -4.70
C GLU A 198 -9.15 2.49 -4.43
N LEU A 199 -8.99 3.32 -3.40
CA LEU A 199 -7.69 3.86 -3.00
C LEU A 199 -6.68 2.76 -2.69
N LEU A 200 -7.09 1.74 -1.94
CA LEU A 200 -6.25 0.58 -1.63
C LEU A 200 -5.87 -0.19 -2.91
N THR A 201 -6.79 -0.32 -3.86
CA THR A 201 -6.53 -0.97 -5.16
C THR A 201 -5.43 -0.22 -5.91
N ASP A 202 -5.55 1.09 -6.03
CA ASP A 202 -4.59 1.94 -6.74
C ASP A 202 -3.22 1.92 -6.06
N GLU A 203 -3.17 1.95 -4.72
CA GLU A 203 -1.92 1.89 -3.98
C GLU A 203 -1.20 0.54 -4.13
N VAL A 204 -1.94 -0.56 -4.13
CA VAL A 204 -1.35 -1.88 -4.33
C VAL A 204 -0.84 -2.04 -5.76
N VAL A 205 -1.56 -1.52 -6.76
CA VAL A 205 -1.08 -1.46 -8.15
C VAL A 205 0.20 -0.62 -8.24
N SER A 206 0.23 0.54 -7.58
CA SER A 206 1.41 1.40 -7.52
C SER A 206 2.60 0.70 -6.88
N LEU A 207 2.39 -0.02 -5.76
CA LEU A 207 3.43 -0.81 -5.09
C LEU A 207 3.98 -1.93 -5.99
N CYS A 208 3.10 -2.63 -6.73
CA CYS A 208 3.51 -3.61 -7.75
C CYS A 208 4.43 -2.98 -8.81
N ASN A 209 4.03 -1.82 -9.34
CA ASN A 209 4.79 -1.14 -10.38
C ASN A 209 6.13 -0.60 -9.88
N LEU A 210 6.15 0.01 -8.68
CA LEU A 210 7.35 0.52 -8.04
C LEU A 210 8.35 -0.61 -7.74
N SER A 211 7.87 -1.73 -7.22
CA SER A 211 8.73 -2.88 -6.91
C SER A 211 9.31 -3.54 -8.16
N GLU A 212 8.52 -3.67 -9.24
CA GLU A 212 9.02 -4.18 -10.52
C GLU A 212 10.08 -3.23 -11.12
N ALA A 213 9.81 -1.92 -11.14
CA ALA A 213 10.76 -0.93 -11.62
C ALA A 213 12.07 -0.97 -10.82
N HIS A 214 11.97 -1.11 -9.50
CA HIS A 214 13.13 -1.23 -8.62
C HIS A 214 13.95 -2.51 -8.88
N LEU A 215 13.30 -3.63 -9.20
CA LEU A 215 13.99 -4.86 -9.62
C LEU A 215 14.76 -4.68 -10.94
N GLN A 216 14.24 -3.90 -11.88
CA GLN A 216 14.95 -3.57 -13.11
C GLN A 216 16.14 -2.63 -12.84
N ASP A 217 15.97 -1.68 -11.92
CA ASP A 217 17.06 -0.82 -11.45
C ASP A 217 18.19 -1.64 -10.81
N ILE A 218 17.87 -2.69 -10.03
CA ILE A 218 18.88 -3.60 -9.46
C ILE A 218 19.68 -4.28 -10.57
N LYS A 219 19.03 -4.75 -11.64
CA LYS A 219 19.72 -5.36 -12.79
C LYS A 219 20.61 -4.36 -13.53
N LYS A 220 20.18 -3.10 -13.63
CA LYS A 220 21.01 -2.02 -14.18
C LYS A 220 22.23 -1.77 -13.29
N LEU A 221 22.04 -1.60 -11.98
CA LEU A 221 23.14 -1.39 -11.04
C LEU A 221 24.16 -2.53 -11.08
N LYS A 222 23.73 -3.79 -11.18
CA LYS A 222 24.66 -4.93 -11.34
C LYS A 222 25.54 -4.81 -12.59
N ARG A 223 25.00 -4.31 -13.70
CA ARG A 223 25.79 -4.06 -14.92
C ARG A 223 26.78 -2.94 -14.70
N ASP A 224 26.37 -1.85 -14.04
CA ASP A 224 27.22 -0.70 -13.75
C ASP A 224 28.38 -1.09 -12.80
N VAL A 225 28.08 -1.86 -11.74
CA VAL A 225 29.07 -2.42 -10.79
C VAL A 225 30.02 -3.40 -11.46
N SER A 226 29.58 -4.12 -12.51
CA SER A 226 30.43 -5.08 -13.22
C SER A 226 31.62 -4.43 -13.91
N GLY A 227 31.56 -3.11 -14.18
CA GLY A 227 32.65 -2.31 -14.72
C GLY A 227 33.72 -1.93 -13.68
N LEU A 228 33.44 -2.08 -12.39
CA LEU A 228 34.43 -1.86 -11.32
C LEU A 228 35.46 -3.01 -11.27
N LYS A 229 36.60 -2.76 -10.64
CA LYS A 229 37.66 -3.77 -10.43
C LYS A 229 37.81 -4.11 -8.95
N GLY A 230 38.43 -5.25 -8.69
CA GLY A 230 38.84 -5.66 -7.35
C GLY A 230 37.69 -6.11 -6.44
N GLU A 231 37.94 -6.03 -5.14
CA GLU A 231 37.10 -6.58 -4.09
C GLU A 231 35.74 -5.87 -3.97
N ILE A 232 35.70 -4.56 -4.25
CA ILE A 232 34.47 -3.74 -4.26
C ILE A 232 33.43 -4.36 -5.19
N LYS A 233 33.83 -4.70 -6.43
CA LYS A 233 32.93 -5.34 -7.40
C LYS A 233 32.31 -6.62 -6.85
N HIS A 234 33.15 -7.51 -6.30
CA HIS A 234 32.69 -8.82 -5.85
C HIS A 234 31.73 -8.70 -4.66
N LYS A 235 32.11 -7.90 -3.65
CA LYS A 235 31.29 -7.66 -2.46
C LYS A 235 29.96 -6.98 -2.79
N THR A 236 29.96 -5.96 -3.64
CA THR A 236 28.74 -5.25 -4.03
C THR A 236 27.78 -6.15 -4.82
N ILE A 237 28.27 -6.93 -5.80
CA ILE A 237 27.42 -7.87 -6.56
C ILE A 237 26.85 -8.95 -5.63
N GLN A 238 27.69 -9.55 -4.79
CA GLN A 238 27.28 -10.59 -3.85
C GLN A 238 26.22 -10.06 -2.88
N PHE A 239 26.37 -8.83 -2.38
CA PHE A 239 25.39 -8.21 -1.49
C PHE A 239 24.07 -7.92 -2.23
N LEU A 240 24.13 -7.43 -3.47
CA LEU A 240 22.94 -7.20 -4.29
C LEU A 240 22.17 -8.52 -4.52
N GLU A 241 22.88 -9.63 -4.75
CA GLU A 241 22.29 -10.94 -5.02
C GLU A 241 21.72 -11.64 -3.79
N ASN A 242 22.42 -11.53 -2.65
CA ASN A 242 22.05 -12.30 -1.46
C ASN A 242 21.08 -11.54 -0.55
N MET A 243 21.07 -10.20 -0.59
CA MET A 243 20.30 -9.39 0.35
C MET A 243 19.27 -8.50 -0.35
N VAL A 244 19.69 -7.71 -1.33
CA VAL A 244 18.82 -6.68 -1.94
C VAL A 244 17.78 -7.32 -2.86
N GLU A 245 18.21 -8.05 -3.89
CA GLU A 245 17.32 -8.63 -4.90
C GLU A 245 16.28 -9.59 -4.29
N PRO A 246 16.61 -10.51 -3.37
CA PRO A 246 15.62 -11.40 -2.76
C PRO A 246 14.56 -10.62 -1.99
N LYS A 247 14.95 -9.61 -1.22
CA LYS A 247 14.02 -8.77 -0.46
C LYS A 247 13.02 -8.09 -1.39
N PHE A 248 13.46 -7.50 -2.50
CA PHE A 248 12.54 -6.85 -3.44
C PHE A 248 11.72 -7.82 -4.27
N LYS A 249 12.22 -9.04 -4.54
CA LYS A 249 11.40 -10.11 -5.13
C LYS A 249 10.28 -10.54 -4.20
N ASP A 250 10.57 -10.66 -2.91
CA ASP A 250 9.56 -10.98 -1.90
C ASP A 250 8.50 -9.89 -1.83
N VAL A 251 8.91 -8.61 -1.78
CA VAL A 251 8.02 -7.45 -1.83
C VAL A 251 7.13 -7.43 -3.08
N HIS A 252 7.72 -7.70 -4.25
CA HIS A 252 6.96 -7.70 -5.50
C HIS A 252 5.94 -8.84 -5.55
N ARG A 253 6.34 -10.05 -5.15
CA ARG A 253 5.44 -11.22 -5.04
C ARG A 253 4.29 -10.90 -4.09
N ALA A 254 4.62 -10.34 -2.94
CA ALA A 254 3.70 -9.87 -1.94
C ALA A 254 2.66 -8.88 -2.47
N ALA A 255 3.13 -7.84 -3.18
CA ALA A 255 2.26 -6.84 -3.77
C ALA A 255 1.29 -7.47 -4.79
N ARG A 256 1.77 -8.41 -5.62
CA ARG A 256 0.91 -9.14 -6.58
C ARG A 256 -0.12 -10.02 -5.91
N GLU A 257 0.27 -10.76 -4.87
CA GLU A 257 -0.68 -11.56 -4.09
C GLU A 257 -1.75 -10.66 -3.49
N LEU A 258 -1.35 -9.54 -2.89
CA LEU A 258 -2.29 -8.58 -2.33
C LEU A 258 -3.19 -7.95 -3.40
N GLN A 259 -2.66 -7.66 -4.59
CA GLN A 259 -3.43 -7.15 -5.72
C GLN A 259 -4.57 -8.09 -6.09
N SER A 260 -4.28 -9.39 -6.15
CA SER A 260 -5.30 -10.42 -6.39
C SER A 260 -6.37 -10.44 -5.30
N GLU A 261 -5.99 -10.26 -4.03
CA GLU A 261 -6.93 -10.29 -2.91
C GLU A 261 -7.81 -9.02 -2.87
N VAL A 262 -7.22 -7.86 -3.11
CA VAL A 262 -7.94 -6.57 -3.16
C VAL A 262 -8.88 -6.54 -4.37
N ALA A 263 -8.49 -7.12 -5.50
CA ALA A 263 -9.34 -7.23 -6.67
C ALA A 263 -10.61 -8.06 -6.41
N GLN A 264 -10.61 -8.97 -5.43
CA GLN A 264 -11.78 -9.77 -5.05
C GLN A 264 -12.73 -9.03 -4.10
N LEU A 265 -12.39 -7.82 -3.65
CA LEU A 265 -13.28 -7.05 -2.80
C LEU A 265 -14.52 -6.62 -3.58
N PRO A 266 -15.73 -6.80 -3.02
CA PRO A 266 -16.96 -6.35 -3.66
C PRO A 266 -16.94 -4.84 -3.90
N ALA A 267 -17.40 -4.43 -5.08
CA ALA A 267 -17.44 -3.03 -5.52
C ALA A 267 -18.89 -2.60 -5.76
N GLY A 268 -19.24 -1.37 -5.37
CA GLY A 268 -20.53 -0.79 -5.75
C GLY A 268 -20.54 -0.41 -7.23
N VAL A 269 -21.60 -0.77 -7.96
CA VAL A 269 -21.82 -0.28 -9.33
C VAL A 269 -22.28 1.17 -9.26
N ARG A 270 -21.62 2.04 -10.03
CA ARG A 270 -21.93 3.48 -10.09
C ARG A 270 -22.40 3.90 -11.47
N GLU A 271 -23.31 4.88 -11.50
CA GLU A 271 -23.67 5.62 -12.71
C GLU A 271 -22.54 6.59 -13.10
N PRO A 272 -22.53 7.12 -14.34
CA PRO A 272 -21.54 8.10 -14.79
C PRO A 272 -21.48 9.38 -13.94
N ASP A 273 -22.55 9.70 -13.21
CA ASP A 273 -22.63 10.83 -12.29
C ASP A 273 -22.04 10.53 -10.90
N GLY A 274 -21.52 9.30 -10.69
CA GLY A 274 -20.88 8.84 -9.46
C GLY A 274 -21.83 8.29 -8.39
N LYS A 275 -23.15 8.30 -8.63
CA LYS A 275 -24.14 7.72 -7.70
C LYS A 275 -24.19 6.20 -7.82
N PHE A 276 -24.51 5.53 -6.72
CA PHE A 276 -24.72 4.09 -6.74
C PHE A 276 -25.98 3.70 -7.52
N VAL A 277 -25.86 2.64 -8.31
CA VAL A 277 -27.00 1.98 -8.95
C VAL A 277 -27.71 1.13 -7.91
N PHE A 278 -29.03 1.24 -7.85
CA PHE A 278 -29.86 0.42 -6.96
C PHE A 278 -30.68 -0.60 -7.76
N GLU A 279 -30.62 -1.87 -7.37
CA GLU A 279 -31.41 -2.97 -7.95
C GLU A 279 -32.18 -3.66 -6.82
N ASN A 280 -33.50 -3.78 -6.95
CA ASN A 280 -34.39 -4.29 -5.88
C ASN A 280 -34.18 -3.56 -4.53
N ASN A 281 -33.96 -2.25 -4.58
CA ASN A 281 -33.62 -1.40 -3.43
C ASN A 281 -32.28 -1.73 -2.75
N GLN A 282 -31.38 -2.50 -3.36
CA GLN A 282 -30.03 -2.74 -2.85
C GLN A 282 -28.99 -2.02 -3.71
N ILE A 283 -27.86 -1.63 -3.12
CA ILE A 283 -26.71 -1.20 -3.92
C ILE A 283 -26.32 -2.39 -4.79
N LYS A 284 -26.33 -2.20 -6.11
CA LYS A 284 -25.89 -3.22 -7.05
C LYS A 284 -24.39 -3.41 -6.85
N MET A 285 -24.01 -4.63 -6.48
CA MET A 285 -22.62 -4.99 -6.22
C MET A 285 -22.05 -5.73 -7.44
N TYR A 286 -20.81 -5.41 -7.78
CA TYR A 286 -19.98 -6.22 -8.65
C TYR A 286 -19.03 -7.05 -7.78
N VAL A 287 -19.16 -8.38 -7.89
CA VAL A 287 -18.20 -9.33 -7.30
C VAL A 287 -17.46 -9.98 -8.47
N PRO A 288 -16.17 -9.66 -8.68
CA PRO A 288 -15.40 -10.26 -9.76
C PRO A 288 -15.25 -11.77 -9.51
N GLY A 289 -15.89 -12.56 -10.38
CA GLY A 289 -15.90 -14.03 -10.32
C GLY A 289 -17.28 -14.67 -10.49
N ASP A 290 -18.37 -13.95 -10.23
CA ASP A 290 -19.73 -14.43 -10.46
C ASP A 290 -20.17 -14.14 -11.91
N ASN A 291 -19.72 -14.98 -12.84
CA ASN A 291 -20.48 -15.24 -14.06
C ASN A 291 -21.48 -16.34 -13.75
N SER A 292 -22.66 -15.96 -13.27
CA SER A 292 -23.85 -16.83 -13.21
C SER A 292 -24.97 -16.20 -14.03
#